data_AF-A0A1M3L974-F1
#
_entry.id   AF-A0A1M3L974-F1
#
_cell.length_a   1.000
_cell.length_b   1.000
_cell.length_c   1.000
_cell.angle_alpha   90.00
_cell.angle_beta   90.00
_cell.angle_gamma   90.00
#
_symmetry.space_group_name_H-M   'P 1'
#
loop_
_entity.id
_entity.type
_entity.pdbx_description
1 polymer ?
#
loop_
_entity_poly.entity_id
_entity_poly.type
_entity_poly.pdbx_seq_one_letter_code
_entity_poly.pdbx_strand_id
1 'polypeptide(L)'
;MVLKTNELSNKEVFYKNIKKMTNEQILTVLKKQADYNPLFIELAMEEAAVRGYNVGEIDFQNIDLWIIKNKSTNELVKIYVSPSDYKKEWELLAREELKKRNFNIAILSSEKENEKKVLSDGIKGNIALGYILAILAGFIGLFVAINYLVSKTKTVSGESFHKYNETTRRHAKIMLILWFVINIFVFIVMFIG
;
A
#
# COMPACT_ATOMS: atom_id res chain seq x y z
N MET A 1 -41.51 14.31 -25.02
CA MET A 1 -40.17 14.92 -25.06
C MET A 1 -39.20 13.83 -25.49
N VAL A 2 -38.86 13.76 -26.77
CA VAL A 2 -37.95 12.74 -27.33
C VAL A 2 -36.55 13.27 -27.14
N LEU A 3 -35.78 12.69 -26.21
CA LEU A 3 -34.35 12.98 -26.07
C LEU A 3 -33.70 12.74 -27.43
N LYS A 4 -32.93 13.70 -27.94
CA LYS A 4 -32.29 13.56 -29.26
C LYS A 4 -31.37 12.33 -29.21
N THR A 5 -31.27 11.56 -30.29
CA THR A 5 -30.50 10.30 -30.38
C THR A 5 -29.08 10.39 -29.80
N ASN A 6 -28.43 11.55 -29.90
CA ASN A 6 -27.11 11.80 -29.29
C ASN A 6 -27.14 11.89 -27.75
N GLU A 7 -28.21 12.43 -27.15
CA GLU A 7 -28.40 12.49 -25.70
C GLU A 7 -28.71 11.10 -25.11
N LEU A 8 -29.48 10.28 -25.85
CA LEU A 8 -29.74 8.89 -25.46
C LEU A 8 -28.45 8.07 -25.42
N SER A 9 -27.61 8.21 -26.46
CA SER A 9 -26.29 7.57 -26.54
C SER A 9 -25.38 7.99 -25.37
N ASN A 10 -25.35 9.29 -25.04
CA ASN A 10 -24.57 9.80 -23.92
C ASN A 10 -25.07 9.27 -22.56
N LYS A 11 -26.40 9.18 -22.37
CA LYS A 11 -26.99 8.64 -21.14
C LYS A 11 -26.62 7.17 -20.93
N GLU A 12 -26.68 6.35 -21.98
CA GLU A 12 -26.31 4.93 -21.91
C GLU A 12 -24.83 4.74 -21.57
N VAL A 13 -23.95 5.54 -22.18
CA VAL A 13 -22.50 5.52 -21.90
C VAL A 13 -22.23 5.90 -20.44
N PHE A 14 -22.85 6.96 -19.94
CA PHE A 14 -22.70 7.40 -18.55
C PHE A 14 -23.20 6.35 -17.57
N TYR A 15 -24.38 5.79 -17.81
CA TYR A 15 -24.95 4.75 -16.97
C TYR A 15 -24.07 3.49 -16.91
N LYS A 16 -23.55 3.05 -18.07
CA LYS A 16 -22.64 1.89 -18.15
C LYS A 16 -21.34 2.13 -17.38
N ASN A 17 -20.82 3.35 -17.40
CA ASN A 17 -19.63 3.72 -16.65
C ASN A 17 -19.91 3.71 -15.14
N ILE A 18 -21.01 4.35 -14.71
CA ILE A 18 -21.41 4.45 -13.30
C ILE A 18 -21.67 3.08 -12.69
N LYS A 19 -22.34 2.16 -13.39
CA LYS A 19 -22.55 0.78 -12.91
C LYS A 19 -21.27 0.01 -12.62
N LYS A 20 -20.19 0.32 -13.33
CA LYS A 20 -18.88 -0.31 -13.12
C LYS A 20 -18.07 0.33 -11.99
N MET A 21 -18.49 1.49 -11.50
CA MET A 21 -17.79 2.19 -10.43
C MET A 21 -17.94 1.48 -9.10
N THR A 22 -16.89 1.54 -8.29
CA THR A 22 -16.96 1.15 -6.88
C THR A 22 -17.77 2.18 -6.09
N ASN A 23 -18.21 1.80 -4.90
CA ASN A 23 -18.92 2.69 -3.98
C ASN A 23 -18.11 3.95 -3.66
N GLU A 24 -16.80 3.78 -3.46
CA GLU A 24 -15.87 4.89 -3.21
C GLU A 24 -15.78 5.86 -4.40
N GLN A 25 -15.76 5.32 -5.62
CA GLN A 25 -15.73 6.13 -6.84
C GLN A 25 -17.02 6.94 -7.01
N ILE A 26 -18.19 6.31 -6.81
CA ILE A 26 -19.49 7.01 -6.88
C ILE A 26 -19.54 8.15 -5.86
N LEU A 27 -19.19 7.89 -4.61
CA LEU A 27 -19.20 8.93 -3.57
C LEU A 27 -18.19 10.05 -3.86
N THR A 28 -17.04 9.71 -4.43
CA THR A 28 -16.03 10.71 -4.84
C THR A 28 -16.55 11.61 -5.97
N VAL A 29 -17.26 11.04 -6.96
CA VAL A 29 -17.93 11.80 -8.03
C VAL A 29 -18.93 12.78 -7.42
N LEU A 30 -19.77 12.33 -6.50
CA LEU A 30 -20.77 13.18 -5.84
C LEU A 30 -20.11 14.30 -5.00
N LYS A 31 -18.98 14.02 -4.33
CA LYS A 31 -18.19 15.04 -3.62
C LYS A 31 -17.74 16.18 -4.53
N LYS A 32 -17.32 15.82 -5.74
CA LYS A 32 -16.76 16.72 -6.75
C LYS A 32 -17.78 17.08 -7.81
N GLN A 33 -19.07 17.11 -7.47
CA GLN A 33 -20.16 17.29 -8.44
C GLN A 33 -20.00 18.49 -9.39
N ALA A 34 -19.33 19.56 -8.96
CA ALA A 34 -19.03 20.72 -9.78
C ALA A 34 -18.08 20.43 -10.96
N ASP A 35 -17.26 19.38 -10.88
CA ASP A 35 -16.27 18.98 -11.88
C ASP A 35 -16.86 18.08 -12.98
N TYR A 36 -18.11 17.63 -12.83
CA TYR A 36 -18.74 16.62 -13.69
C TYR A 36 -19.96 17.15 -14.42
N ASN A 37 -20.33 16.47 -15.50
CA ASN A 37 -21.55 16.75 -16.25
C ASN A 37 -22.79 16.54 -15.35
N PRO A 38 -23.79 17.45 -15.34
CA PRO A 38 -24.99 17.32 -14.51
C PRO A 38 -25.77 16.01 -14.69
N LEU A 39 -25.89 15.52 -15.93
CA LEU A 39 -26.54 14.24 -16.22
C LEU A 39 -25.75 13.05 -15.64
N PHE A 40 -24.42 13.15 -15.60
CA PHE A 40 -23.57 12.15 -14.97
C PHE A 40 -23.77 12.12 -13.46
N ILE A 41 -23.93 13.29 -12.83
CA ILE A 41 -24.21 13.41 -11.40
C ILE A 41 -25.59 12.85 -11.06
N GLU A 42 -26.62 13.19 -11.82
CA GLU A 42 -27.98 12.65 -11.64
C GLU A 42 -27.97 11.12 -11.64
N LEU A 43 -27.35 10.51 -12.66
CA LEU A 43 -27.21 9.04 -12.75
C LEU A 43 -26.36 8.46 -11.61
N ALA A 44 -25.35 9.18 -11.14
CA ALA A 44 -24.53 8.73 -10.01
C ALA A 44 -25.32 8.78 -8.69
N MET A 45 -26.20 9.77 -8.51
CA MET A 45 -27.12 9.84 -7.36
C MET A 45 -28.15 8.71 -7.40
N GLU A 46 -28.71 8.40 -8.57
CA GLU A 46 -29.64 7.28 -8.75
C GLU A 46 -28.96 5.94 -8.42
N GLU A 47 -27.80 5.65 -9.01
CA GLU A 47 -27.06 4.43 -8.71
C GLU A 47 -26.67 4.37 -7.23
N ALA A 48 -26.32 5.53 -6.64
CA ALA A 48 -26.02 5.57 -5.23
C ALA A 48 -27.26 5.15 -4.40
N ALA A 49 -28.44 5.72 -4.68
CA ALA A 49 -29.67 5.34 -4.01
C ALA A 49 -29.99 3.84 -4.17
N VAL A 50 -29.80 3.28 -5.36
CA VAL A 50 -29.97 1.83 -5.63
C VAL A 50 -29.07 0.97 -4.75
N ARG A 51 -27.84 1.43 -4.47
CA ARG A 51 -26.89 0.73 -3.60
C ARG A 51 -27.13 0.98 -2.10
N GLY A 52 -28.24 1.64 -1.76
CA GLY A 52 -28.62 1.95 -0.39
C GLY A 52 -28.02 3.25 0.17
N TYR A 53 -27.45 4.10 -0.67
CA TYR A 53 -26.92 5.40 -0.25
C TYR A 53 -28.05 6.43 -0.17
N ASN A 54 -28.36 6.94 1.03
CA ASN A 54 -29.28 8.08 1.18
C ASN A 54 -28.55 9.39 0.90
N VAL A 55 -28.51 9.80 -0.37
CA VAL A 55 -27.71 10.93 -0.86
C VAL A 55 -28.07 12.26 -0.19
N GLY A 56 -29.30 12.43 0.28
CA GLY A 56 -29.74 13.64 1.01
C GLY A 56 -29.17 13.78 2.42
N GLU A 57 -28.65 12.69 2.99
CA GLU A 57 -28.04 12.66 4.34
C GLU A 57 -26.51 12.53 4.28
N ILE A 58 -25.93 12.46 3.08
CA ILE A 58 -24.48 12.41 2.93
C ILE A 58 -23.91 13.78 3.22
N ASP A 59 -23.24 13.89 4.36
CA ASP A 59 -22.33 15.00 4.60
C ASP A 59 -21.10 14.86 3.69
N PHE A 60 -21.14 15.55 2.55
CA PHE A 60 -20.05 15.57 1.56
C PHE A 60 -18.73 16.13 2.12
N GLN A 61 -18.76 16.85 3.25
CA GLN A 61 -17.53 17.26 3.95
C GLN A 61 -16.86 16.08 4.66
N ASN A 62 -17.62 15.05 5.06
CA ASN A 62 -17.17 13.89 5.83
C ASN A 62 -17.36 12.55 5.10
N ILE A 63 -17.22 12.53 3.77
CA ILE A 63 -17.36 11.32 2.95
C ILE A 63 -16.47 10.17 3.42
N ASP A 64 -15.24 10.44 3.89
CA ASP A 64 -14.33 9.40 4.35
C ASP A 64 -14.86 8.70 5.61
N LEU A 65 -15.45 9.43 6.56
CA LEU A 65 -16.14 8.85 7.72
C LEU A 65 -17.31 7.97 7.27
N TRP A 66 -18.04 8.44 6.26
CA TRP A 66 -19.19 7.71 5.73
C TRP A 66 -18.76 6.42 5.02
N ILE A 67 -17.68 6.45 4.23
CA ILE A 67 -17.09 5.26 3.60
C ILE A 67 -16.68 4.24 4.67
N ILE A 68 -15.96 4.68 5.70
CA ILE A 68 -15.51 3.81 6.80
C ILE A 68 -16.69 3.16 7.51
N LYS A 69 -17.75 3.91 7.84
CA LYS A 69 -18.96 3.36 8.48
C LYS A 69 -19.60 2.22 7.69
N ASN A 70 -19.49 2.23 6.36
CA ASN A 70 -20.12 1.22 5.51
C ASN A 70 -19.19 0.06 5.13
N LYS A 71 -17.93 0.08 5.56
CA LYS A 71 -17.02 -1.04 5.36
C LYS A 71 -17.36 -2.21 6.29
N SER A 72 -17.06 -3.40 5.79
CA SER A 72 -17.18 -4.63 6.57
C SER A 72 -16.18 -4.61 7.73
N THR A 73 -16.48 -5.36 8.80
CA THR A 73 -15.58 -5.47 9.96
C THR A 73 -14.19 -5.97 9.55
N ASN A 74 -14.11 -6.92 8.61
CA ASN A 74 -12.85 -7.43 8.10
C ASN A 74 -12.04 -6.35 7.36
N GLU A 75 -12.69 -5.50 6.57
CA GLU A 75 -12.01 -4.37 5.93
C GLU A 75 -11.56 -3.33 6.94
N LEU A 76 -12.37 -3.02 7.95
CA LEU A 76 -11.99 -2.09 9.01
C LEU A 76 -10.78 -2.58 9.80
N VAL A 77 -10.71 -3.88 10.11
CA VAL A 77 -9.54 -4.51 10.71
C VAL A 77 -8.33 -4.36 9.82
N LYS A 78 -8.45 -4.65 8.51
CA LYS A 78 -7.35 -4.45 7.55
C LYS A 78 -6.89 -2.99 7.49
N ILE A 79 -7.80 -2.03 7.46
CA ILE A 79 -7.47 -0.60 7.46
C ILE A 79 -6.75 -0.20 8.75
N TYR A 80 -7.14 -0.77 9.90
CA TYR A 80 -6.55 -0.46 11.19
C TYR A 80 -5.15 -1.08 11.38
N VAL A 81 -5.01 -2.36 11.03
CA VAL A 81 -3.75 -3.11 11.13
C VAL A 81 -2.77 -2.67 10.05
N SER A 82 -3.27 -2.45 8.82
CA SER A 82 -2.47 -2.17 7.62
C SER A 82 -2.75 -0.78 6.97
N PRO A 83 -2.66 0.36 7.68
CA PRO A 83 -3.07 1.67 7.16
C PRO A 83 -2.28 2.24 5.96
N SER A 84 -1.09 1.74 5.60
CA SER A 84 -0.33 2.22 4.42
C SER A 84 -1.06 2.05 3.11
N ASP A 85 -1.86 0.97 3.04
CA ASP A 85 -2.55 0.58 1.82
C ASP A 85 -3.78 1.45 1.59
N TYR A 86 -4.06 2.33 2.55
CA TYR A 86 -5.23 3.18 2.63
C TYR A 86 -4.83 4.64 2.89
N LYS A 87 -5.83 5.52 2.93
CA LYS A 87 -5.61 6.93 3.27
C LYS A 87 -5.18 7.03 4.74
N LYS A 88 -4.20 7.89 5.03
CA LYS A 88 -3.65 8.09 6.38
C LYS A 88 -4.74 8.41 7.43
N GLU A 89 -5.77 9.16 7.05
CA GLU A 89 -6.87 9.54 7.93
C GLU A 89 -7.79 8.36 8.29
N TRP A 90 -7.81 7.30 7.47
CA TRP A 90 -8.72 6.17 7.64
C TRP A 90 -8.36 5.27 8.81
N GLU A 91 -7.10 5.26 9.27
CA GLU A 91 -6.71 4.48 10.45
C GLU A 91 -7.52 4.89 11.68
N LEU A 92 -7.60 6.21 11.93
CA LEU A 92 -8.31 6.77 13.08
C LEU A 92 -9.81 6.47 12.96
N LEU A 93 -10.37 6.70 11.78
CA LEU A 93 -11.79 6.46 11.51
C LEU A 93 -12.15 4.98 11.70
N ALA A 94 -11.32 4.06 11.19
CA ALA A 94 -11.53 2.63 11.33
C ALA A 94 -11.40 2.16 12.79
N ARG A 95 -10.42 2.70 13.54
CA ARG A 95 -10.29 2.45 14.98
C ARG A 95 -11.56 2.83 15.73
N GLU A 96 -12.06 4.04 15.51
CA GLU A 96 -13.25 4.55 16.20
C GLU A 96 -14.52 3.78 15.81
N GLU A 97 -14.65 3.39 14.54
CA GLU A 97 -15.76 2.55 14.08
C GLU A 97 -15.71 1.13 14.65
N LEU A 98 -14.52 0.51 14.72
CA LEU A 98 -14.34 -0.81 15.36
C LEU A 98 -14.69 -0.76 16.86
N LYS A 99 -14.32 0.32 17.56
CA LYS A 99 -14.74 0.52 18.96
C LYS A 99 -16.25 0.60 19.10
N LYS A 100 -16.92 1.37 18.22
CA LYS A 100 -18.40 1.47 18.22
C LYS A 100 -19.08 0.13 18.00
N ARG A 101 -18.44 -0.77 17.24
CA ARG A 101 -18.91 -2.14 17.01
C ARG A 101 -18.53 -3.13 18.12
N ASN A 102 -18.06 -2.64 19.27
CA ASN A 102 -17.59 -3.45 20.41
C ASN A 102 -16.47 -4.44 20.04
N PHE A 103 -15.63 -4.10 19.05
CA PHE A 103 -14.50 -4.93 18.68
C PHE A 103 -13.32 -4.72 19.64
N ASN A 104 -12.59 -5.79 19.97
CA ASN A 104 -11.48 -5.70 20.91
C ASN A 104 -10.22 -5.11 20.25
N ILE A 105 -10.06 -3.79 20.39
CA ILE A 105 -8.92 -3.05 19.83
C ILE A 105 -7.57 -3.46 20.46
N ALA A 106 -7.55 -3.95 21.70
CA ALA A 106 -6.31 -4.33 22.36
C ALA A 106 -5.63 -5.50 21.64
N ILE A 107 -6.41 -6.51 21.21
CA ILE A 107 -5.91 -7.65 20.43
C ILE A 107 -5.33 -7.15 19.09
N LEU A 108 -6.08 -6.33 18.36
CA LEU A 108 -5.64 -5.79 17.07
C LEU A 108 -4.39 -4.91 17.18
N SER A 109 -4.24 -4.20 18.29
CA SER A 109 -3.07 -3.36 18.54
C SER A 109 -1.83 -4.20 18.82
N SER A 110 -1.99 -5.33 19.53
CA SER A 110 -0.90 -6.30 19.74
C SER A 110 -0.45 -6.95 18.44
N GLU A 111 -1.37 -7.25 17.52
CA GLU A 111 -1.06 -7.80 16.20
C GLU A 111 -0.29 -6.79 15.35
N LYS A 112 -0.73 -5.53 15.35
CA LYS A 112 -0.02 -4.40 14.71
C LYS A 112 1.38 -4.19 15.28
N GLU A 113 1.55 -4.31 16.60
CA GLU A 113 2.85 -4.19 17.25
C GLU A 113 3.78 -5.37 16.90
N ASN A 114 3.24 -6.57 16.83
CA ASN A 114 3.99 -7.76 16.42
C ASN A 114 4.47 -7.64 14.97
N GLU A 115 3.63 -7.17 14.05
CA GLU A 115 4.03 -6.90 12.67
C GLU A 115 5.15 -5.85 12.61
N LYS A 116 5.04 -4.78 13.39
CA LYS A 116 6.08 -3.75 13.51
C LYS A 116 7.40 -4.32 14.06
N LYS A 117 7.35 -5.20 15.06
CA LYS A 117 8.54 -5.88 15.62
C LYS A 117 9.22 -6.76 14.57
N VAL A 118 8.45 -7.59 13.86
CA VAL A 118 8.98 -8.44 12.77
C VAL A 118 9.66 -7.61 11.68
N LEU A 119 9.06 -6.47 11.30
CA LEU A 119 9.64 -5.55 10.32
C LEU A 119 10.88 -4.81 10.86
N SER A 120 10.92 -4.52 12.15
CA SER A 120 12.06 -3.88 12.82
C SER A 120 13.27 -4.81 12.93
N ASP A 121 13.04 -6.07 13.28
CA ASP A 121 14.11 -7.06 13.45
C ASP A 121 14.75 -7.46 12.12
N GLY A 122 14.00 -7.35 11.02
CA GLY A 122 14.45 -7.61 9.66
C GLY A 122 14.59 -9.10 9.35
N ILE A 123 14.58 -9.45 8.05
CA ILE A 123 14.68 -10.83 7.61
C ILE A 123 16.14 -11.33 7.61
N LYS A 124 16.33 -12.62 7.89
CA LYS A 124 17.65 -13.26 7.76
C LYS A 124 17.95 -13.53 6.29
N GLY A 125 19.06 -12.99 5.78
CA GLY A 125 19.54 -13.29 4.42
C GLY A 125 20.25 -14.64 4.34
N ASN A 126 20.44 -15.15 3.12
CA ASN A 126 21.23 -16.35 2.88
C ASN A 126 22.73 -15.98 2.85
N ILE A 127 23.31 -15.91 4.05
CA ILE A 127 24.70 -15.47 4.26
C ILE A 127 25.69 -16.37 3.50
N ALA A 128 25.49 -17.69 3.50
CA ALA A 128 26.37 -18.63 2.82
C ALA A 128 26.43 -18.37 1.31
N LEU A 129 25.26 -18.22 0.68
CA LEU A 129 25.17 -17.88 -0.75
C LEU A 129 25.82 -16.53 -1.05
N GLY A 130 25.63 -15.54 -0.17
CA GLY A 130 26.26 -14.23 -0.31
C GLY A 130 27.79 -14.30 -0.37
N TYR A 131 28.42 -15.14 0.47
CA TYR A 131 29.87 -15.33 0.44
C TYR A 131 30.34 -16.05 -0.83
N ILE A 132 29.64 -17.09 -1.27
CA ILE A 132 29.95 -17.81 -2.52
C ILE A 132 29.93 -16.83 -3.71
N LEU A 133 28.89 -16.01 -3.81
CA LEU A 133 28.76 -15.02 -4.88
C LEU A 133 29.80 -13.90 -4.76
N ALA A 134 30.13 -13.44 -3.54
CA ALA A 134 31.17 -12.43 -3.32
C ALA A 134 32.56 -12.87 -3.78
N ILE A 135 32.86 -14.16 -3.70
CA ILE A 135 34.15 -14.72 -4.12
C ILE A 135 34.17 -15.04 -5.62
N LEU A 136 33.11 -15.67 -6.13
CA LEU A 136 33.16 -16.32 -7.46
C LEU A 136 32.41 -15.57 -8.56
N ALA A 137 31.42 -14.73 -8.22
CA ALA A 137 30.48 -14.20 -9.21
C ALA A 137 30.79 -12.75 -9.65
N GLY A 138 31.98 -12.24 -9.34
CA GLY A 138 32.38 -10.87 -9.72
C GLY A 138 31.36 -9.83 -9.24
N PHE A 139 30.96 -8.91 -10.12
CA PHE A 139 30.02 -7.83 -9.79
C PHE A 139 28.65 -8.30 -9.24
N ILE A 140 28.22 -9.53 -9.53
CA ILE A 140 26.98 -10.08 -8.96
C ILE A 140 27.11 -10.22 -7.44
N GLY A 141 28.26 -10.67 -6.95
CA GLY A 141 28.55 -10.74 -5.51
C GLY A 141 28.53 -9.37 -4.83
N LEU A 142 29.09 -8.36 -5.49
CA LEU A 142 29.03 -6.97 -5.03
C LEU A 142 27.58 -6.50 -4.91
N PHE A 143 26.75 -6.74 -5.93
CA PHE A 143 25.35 -6.35 -5.91
C PHE A 143 24.59 -7.00 -4.75
N VAL A 144 24.80 -8.29 -4.50
CA VAL A 144 24.17 -9.00 -3.37
C VAL A 144 24.58 -8.41 -2.02
N ALA A 145 25.87 -8.13 -1.84
CA ALA A 145 26.38 -7.54 -0.60
C ALA A 145 25.82 -6.12 -0.37
N ILE A 146 25.74 -5.28 -1.41
CA ILE A 146 25.10 -3.95 -1.34
C ILE A 146 23.60 -4.10 -1.03
N ASN A 147 22.92 -5.06 -1.67
CA ASN A 147 21.51 -5.32 -1.42
C ASN A 147 21.26 -5.67 0.05
N TYR A 148 22.06 -6.55 0.63
CA TYR A 148 21.95 -6.94 2.03
C TYR A 148 22.20 -5.77 2.99
N LEU A 149 23.08 -4.84 2.63
CA LEU A 149 23.45 -3.70 3.47
C LEU A 149 22.42 -2.55 3.43
N VAL A 150 21.95 -2.20 2.23
CA VAL A 150 21.22 -0.94 1.97
C VAL A 150 19.72 -1.15 1.83
N SER A 151 19.25 -2.36 1.52
CA SER A 151 17.82 -2.60 1.34
C SER A 151 17.03 -2.20 2.57
N LYS A 152 16.02 -1.36 2.34
CA LYS A 152 15.05 -0.95 3.34
C LYS A 152 13.69 -1.53 2.98
N THR A 153 12.93 -1.88 4.00
CA THR A 153 11.50 -2.13 3.89
C THR A 153 10.78 -0.95 4.54
N LYS A 154 9.65 -0.56 3.99
CA LYS A 154 8.80 0.45 4.63
C LYS A 154 7.77 -0.30 5.45
N THR A 155 7.59 0.12 6.70
CA THR A 155 6.42 -0.27 7.45
C THR A 155 5.20 0.41 6.87
N VAL A 156 4.08 -0.20 7.21
CA VAL A 156 2.74 0.27 6.94
C VAL A 156 2.48 1.68 7.53
N SER A 157 3.19 2.10 8.57
CA SER A 157 3.11 3.49 9.09
C SER A 157 3.96 4.50 8.30
N GLY A 158 4.66 4.05 7.26
CA GLY A 158 5.58 4.87 6.46
C GLY A 158 7.00 4.98 7.05
N GLU A 159 7.25 4.40 8.23
CA GLU A 159 8.59 4.36 8.82
C GLU A 159 9.47 3.38 8.05
N SER A 160 10.71 3.76 7.73
CA SER A 160 11.63 2.89 6.98
C SER A 160 12.52 2.08 7.94
N PHE A 161 12.50 0.76 7.80
CA PHE A 161 13.38 -0.17 8.52
C PHE A 161 14.34 -0.87 7.57
N HIS A 162 15.41 -1.44 8.11
CA HIS A 162 16.29 -2.27 7.31
C HIS A 162 15.58 -3.57 6.92
N LYS A 163 15.63 -3.94 5.63
CA LYS A 163 15.01 -5.17 5.15
C LYS A 163 15.62 -6.38 5.83
N TYR A 164 16.96 -6.41 5.93
CA TYR A 164 17.70 -7.51 6.53
C TYR A 164 18.13 -7.19 7.95
N ASN A 165 18.19 -8.23 8.78
CA ASN A 165 18.58 -8.10 10.18
C ASN A 165 20.04 -7.64 10.34
N GLU A 166 20.39 -7.22 11.56
CA GLU A 166 21.71 -6.69 11.88
C GLU A 166 22.84 -7.69 11.58
N THR A 167 22.64 -8.98 11.89
CA THR A 167 23.60 -10.04 11.58
C THR A 167 23.90 -10.13 10.08
N THR A 168 22.86 -10.16 9.24
CA THR A 168 23.00 -10.22 7.77
C THR A 168 23.73 -8.99 7.25
N ARG A 169 23.40 -7.80 7.77
CA ARG A 169 24.08 -6.54 7.40
C ARG A 169 25.54 -6.51 7.83
N ARG A 170 25.88 -7.08 8.99
CA ARG A 170 27.27 -7.22 9.43
C ARG A 170 28.05 -8.13 8.48
N HIS A 171 27.48 -9.26 8.09
CA HIS A 171 28.11 -10.14 7.09
C HIS A 171 28.21 -9.48 5.71
N ALA A 172 27.23 -8.68 5.31
CA ALA A 172 27.28 -7.93 4.05
C ALA A 172 28.50 -6.99 3.99
N LYS A 173 28.86 -6.33 5.10
CA LYS A 173 30.08 -5.52 5.18
C LYS A 173 31.34 -6.36 4.95
N ILE A 174 31.39 -7.57 5.52
CA ILE A 174 32.51 -8.50 5.33
C ILE A 174 32.56 -8.98 3.87
N MET A 175 31.42 -9.30 3.27
CA MET A 175 31.33 -9.69 1.86
C MET A 175 31.85 -8.58 0.93
N LEU A 176 31.53 -7.32 1.21
CA LEU A 176 32.06 -6.17 0.44
C LEU A 176 33.58 -6.07 0.53
N ILE A 177 34.14 -6.21 1.74
CA ILE A 177 35.59 -6.17 1.96
C ILE A 177 36.27 -7.32 1.20
N LEU A 178 35.76 -8.55 1.33
CA LEU A 178 36.30 -9.71 0.64
C LEU A 178 36.24 -9.56 -0.89
N TRP A 179 35.12 -9.10 -1.42
CA TRP A 179 34.96 -8.86 -2.84
C TRP A 179 36.04 -7.89 -3.36
N PHE A 180 36.27 -6.78 -2.63
CA PHE A 180 37.25 -5.77 -3.02
C PHE A 180 38.68 -6.31 -2.96
N VAL A 181 39.05 -7.03 -1.89
CA VAL A 181 40.37 -7.64 -1.74
C VAL A 181 40.66 -8.63 -2.87
N ILE A 182 39.71 -9.52 -3.17
CA ILE A 182 39.87 -10.54 -4.22
C ILE A 182 39.96 -9.88 -5.59
N ASN A 183 39.08 -8.94 -5.92
CA ASN A 183 39.09 -8.31 -7.25
C ASN A 183 40.32 -7.43 -7.46
N ILE A 184 40.81 -6.72 -6.44
CA ILE A 184 42.09 -6.00 -6.53
C ILE A 184 43.24 -6.98 -6.76
N PHE A 185 43.30 -8.07 -6.00
CA PHE A 185 44.37 -9.07 -6.16
C PHE A 185 44.35 -9.66 -7.57
N VAL A 186 43.19 -10.07 -8.07
CA VAL A 186 43.03 -10.59 -9.44
C VAL A 186 43.43 -9.54 -10.48
N PHE A 187 43.04 -8.28 -10.30
CA PHE A 187 43.42 -7.19 -11.19
C PHE A 187 44.94 -7.00 -11.25
N ILE A 188 45.62 -7.00 -10.10
CA ILE A 188 47.09 -6.91 -10.04
C ILE A 188 47.73 -8.09 -10.77
N VAL A 189 47.28 -9.32 -10.49
CA VAL A 189 47.83 -10.53 -11.13
C VAL A 189 47.60 -10.54 -12.64
N MET A 190 46.45 -10.05 -13.12
CA MET A 190 46.07 -10.14 -14.53
C MET A 190 46.65 -9.01 -15.40
N PHE A 191 46.89 -7.83 -14.83
CA PHE A 191 47.28 -6.64 -15.61
C PHE A 191 48.67 -6.09 -15.27
N ILE A 192 49.26 -6.48 -14.14
CA ILE A 192 50.57 -5.99 -13.70
C ILE A 192 51.63 -7.11 -13.67
N GLY A 193 51.22 -8.37 -13.42
CA GLY A 193 52.09 -9.55 -13.46
C GLY A 193 52.15 -10.19 -14.84
#